data_AF-A0AAW8KXJ9-F1
#
_entry.id   AF-A0AAW8KXJ9-F1
#
_cell.length_a   1.000
_cell.length_b   1.000
_cell.length_c   1.000
_cell.angle_alpha   90.00
_cell.angle_beta   90.00
_cell.angle_gamma   90.00
#
_symmetry.space_group_name_H-M   'P 1'
#
loop_
_entity.id
_entity.type
_entity.pdbx_description
1 polymer ?
#
loop_
_entity_poly.entity_id
_entity_poly.type
_entity_poly.pdbx_seq_one_letter_code
_entity_poly.pdbx_strand_id
1 'polypeptide(L)'
;FGADAALYIRIKEYGSKYQVIQSVATVSADAKLVDLKTGDVIWTGEKKLVQASNDGNAGLIGMVVGALVEQIAGSFTDRAYPLASMVNTQLFTPTTYNPG
;
A
#
# COMPACT_ATOMS: atom_id res chain seq x y z
N PHE A 1 -14.46 -18.08 2.04
CA PHE A 1 -13.49 -17.03 2.39
C PHE A 1 -14.13 -16.16 3.46
N GLY A 2 -13.53 -16.08 4.65
CA GLY A 2 -14.05 -15.28 5.79
C GLY A 2 -13.31 -13.95 5.96
N ALA A 3 -12.87 -13.34 4.86
CA ALA A 3 -12.16 -12.07 4.89
C ALA A 3 -13.12 -10.92 5.19
N ASP A 4 -12.68 -9.99 6.03
CA ASP A 4 -13.38 -8.77 6.45
C ASP A 4 -13.10 -7.58 5.52
N ALA A 5 -11.95 -7.57 4.84
CA ALA A 5 -11.61 -6.56 3.84
C ALA A 5 -10.91 -7.16 2.60
N ALA A 6 -10.92 -6.41 1.49
CA ALA A 6 -10.20 -6.71 0.26
C ALA A 6 -9.32 -5.54 -0.19
N LEU A 7 -8.07 -5.84 -0.55
CA LEU A 7 -7.13 -4.90 -1.15
C LEU A 7 -7.21 -5.01 -2.68
N TYR A 8 -7.64 -3.94 -3.32
CA TYR A 8 -7.60 -3.79 -4.77
C TYR A 8 -6.37 -2.97 -5.15
N ILE A 9 -5.54 -3.50 -6.05
CA ILE A 9 -4.38 -2.79 -6.61
C ILE A 9 -4.57 -2.66 -8.12
N ARG A 10 -4.34 -1.47 -8.65
CA ARG A 10 -4.37 -1.18 -10.08
C ARG A 10 -3.03 -0.60 -10.50
N ILE A 11 -2.35 -1.34 -11.37
CA ILE A 11 -1.13 -0.88 -12.03
C ILE A 11 -1.51 0.15 -13.10
N LYS A 12 -0.99 1.37 -13.00
CA LYS A 12 -1.21 2.48 -13.93
C LYS A 12 -0.14 2.57 -15.02
N GLU A 13 1.11 2.30 -14.66
CA GLU A 13 2.24 2.28 -15.59
C GLU A 13 3.10 1.07 -15.26
N TYR A 14 3.49 0.31 -16.28
CA TYR A 14 4.44 -0.79 -16.17
C TYR A 14 5.21 -0.91 -17.47
N GLY A 15 6.51 -0.64 -17.42
CA GLY A 15 7.36 -0.85 -18.58
C GLY A 15 8.67 -0.09 -18.50
N SER A 16 9.46 -0.24 -19.56
CA SER A 16 10.68 0.53 -19.77
C SER A 16 10.55 1.42 -21.00
N LYS A 17 11.03 2.66 -20.87
CA LYS A 17 11.15 3.60 -21.98
C LYS A 17 12.64 3.77 -22.29
N TYR A 18 13.01 3.48 -23.53
CA TYR A 18 14.36 3.70 -24.02
C TYR A 18 14.53 5.17 -24.40
N GLN A 19 15.36 5.89 -23.65
CA GLN A 19 15.88 7.20 -24.00
C GLN A 19 17.21 7.01 -24.75
N VAL A 20 17.65 8.03 -25.49
CA VAL A 20 18.81 7.95 -26.43
C VAL A 20 20.07 7.33 -25.82
N ILE A 21 20.29 7.51 -24.51
CA ILE A 21 21.48 7.02 -23.78
C ILE A 21 21.18 6.03 -22.65
N GLN A 22 19.92 5.87 -22.25
CA GLN A 22 19.55 5.09 -21.07
C GLN A 22 18.13 4.52 -21.18
N SER A 23 17.89 3.36 -20.58
CA SER A 23 16.53 2.85 -20.39
C SER A 23 15.99 3.32 -19.03
N VAL A 24 14.72 3.68 -18.97
CA VAL A 24 14.04 4.06 -17.73
C VAL A 24 12.86 3.13 -17.50
N ALA A 25 12.99 2.27 -16.48
CA ALA A 25 11.90 1.45 -15.98
C ALA A 25 10.99 2.30 -15.10
N THR A 26 9.68 2.25 -15.34
CA THR A 26 8.67 2.92 -14.51
C THR A 26 7.58 1.94 -14.13
N VAL A 27 7.24 1.94 -12.84
CA VAL A 27 6.05 1.27 -12.33
C VAL A 27 5.27 2.26 -11.48
N SER A 28 3.96 2.37 -11.72
CA SER A 28 3.06 3.11 -10.84
C SER A 28 1.79 2.34 -10.59
N ALA A 29 1.23 2.49 -9.39
CA ALA A 29 0.03 1.80 -8.97
C ALA A 29 -0.76 2.65 -7.98
N ASP A 30 -2.07 2.51 -8.02
CA ASP A 30 -2.93 2.88 -6.91
C ASP A 30 -3.56 1.65 -6.29
N ALA A 31 -3.98 1.80 -5.05
CA ALA A 31 -4.61 0.75 -4.29
C ALA A 31 -5.69 1.31 -3.38
N LYS A 32 -6.69 0.48 -3.10
CA LYS A 32 -7.73 0.74 -2.10
C LYS A 32 -8.02 -0.51 -1.27
N LEU A 33 -8.18 -0.33 0.03
CA LEU A 33 -8.67 -1.35 0.95
C LEU A 33 -10.16 -1.09 1.19
N VAL A 34 -10.99 -2.10 0.97
CA VAL A 34 -12.44 -2.01 1.03
C VAL A 34 -12.98 -3.01 2.05
N ASP A 35 -13.88 -2.59 2.94
CA ASP A 35 -14.64 -3.49 3.81
C ASP A 35 -15.57 -4.34 2.95
N LEU A 36 -15.50 -5.67 3.07
CA LEU A 36 -16.28 -6.57 2.21
C LEU A 36 -17.75 -6.71 2.64
N LYS A 37 -18.09 -6.29 3.87
CA LYS A 37 -19.46 -6.31 4.40
C LYS A 37 -20.21 -5.03 4.04
N THR A 38 -19.57 -3.87 4.16
CA THR A 38 -20.22 -2.56 3.93
C THR A 38 -19.93 -1.97 2.56
N GLY A 39 -18.80 -2.33 1.94
CA GLY A 39 -18.31 -1.71 0.70
C GLY A 39 -17.54 -0.41 0.92
N ASP A 40 -17.30 0.00 2.17
CA ASP A 40 -16.61 1.24 2.49
C ASP A 40 -15.12 1.18 2.15
N VAL A 41 -14.59 2.29 1.62
CA VAL A 41 -13.15 2.43 1.42
C VAL A 41 -12.50 2.83 2.75
N ILE A 42 -11.75 1.90 3.32
CA ILE A 42 -11.04 2.09 4.60
C ILE A 42 -9.72 2.85 4.37
N TRP A 43 -9.06 2.60 3.23
CA TRP A 43 -7.76 3.17 2.92
C TRP A 43 -7.54 3.29 1.42
N THR A 44 -6.76 4.29 1.01
CA THR A 44 -6.26 4.45 -0.36
C THR A 44 -4.78 4.80 -0.34
N GLY A 45 -4.05 4.35 -1.35
CA GLY A 45 -2.65 4.74 -1.57
C GLY A 45 -2.27 4.76 -3.03
N GLU A 46 -1.27 5.56 -3.35
CA GLU A 46 -0.66 5.62 -4.67
C GLU A 46 0.86 5.66 -4.50
N LYS A 47 1.57 4.89 -5.33
CA LYS A 47 3.03 4.91 -5.39
C LYS A 47 3.52 4.80 -6.82
N LYS A 48 4.68 5.40 -7.08
CA LYS A 48 5.41 5.34 -8.35
C LYS A 48 6.89 5.15 -8.06
N LEU A 49 7.52 4.22 -8.77
CA LEU A 49 8.95 3.99 -8.76
C LEU A 49 9.49 4.13 -10.18
N VAL A 50 10.62 4.82 -10.29
CA VAL A 50 11.31 5.09 -11.55
C VAL A 50 12.78 4.72 -11.36
N GLN A 51 13.33 3.99 -12.32
CA GLN A 51 14.70 3.51 -12.25
C GLN A 51 15.37 3.59 -13.62
N ALA A 52 16.43 4.39 -13.70
CA ALA A 52 17.27 4.46 -14.89
C ALA A 52 18.29 3.30 -14.88
N SER A 53 18.55 2.73 -16.06
CA SER A 53 19.62 1.75 -16.28
C SER A 53 20.89 2.52 -16.66
N ASN A 54 21.80 2.71 -15.71
CA ASN A 54 23.14 3.21 -16.02
C ASN A 54 24.17 2.09 -16.20
N ASP A 55 23.93 0.88 -15.68
CA ASP A 55 24.84 -0.24 -15.81
C ASP A 55 24.08 -1.58 -15.87
N GLY A 56 24.18 -2.27 -17.00
CA GLY A 56 24.26 -3.73 -17.16
C GLY A 56 23.23 -4.70 -16.55
N ASN A 57 22.22 -4.28 -15.78
CA ASN A 57 21.38 -5.24 -15.05
C ASN A 57 19.96 -5.34 -15.64
N ALA A 58 19.71 -6.35 -16.47
CA ALA A 58 18.45 -6.59 -17.17
C ALA A 58 17.30 -7.16 -16.30
N GLY A 59 17.39 -7.06 -14.96
CA GLY A 59 16.44 -7.67 -14.01
C GLY A 59 15.49 -6.69 -13.28
N LEU A 60 15.54 -5.39 -13.54
CA LEU A 60 14.94 -4.41 -12.61
C LEU A 60 13.42 -4.29 -12.65
N ILE A 61 12.73 -4.55 -13.76
CA ILE A 61 11.29 -4.25 -13.86
C ILE A 61 10.44 -5.14 -12.93
N GLY A 62 10.73 -6.45 -12.88
CA GLY A 62 10.01 -7.40 -12.02
C GLY A 62 10.21 -7.09 -10.52
N MET A 63 11.43 -6.69 -10.15
CA MET A 63 11.75 -6.28 -8.78
C MET A 63 11.02 -5.00 -8.37
N VAL A 64 10.89 -4.04 -9.28
CA VAL A 64 10.23 -2.75 -8.98
C VAL A 64 8.71 -2.93 -8.78
N VAL A 65 8.05 -3.85 -9.48
CA VAL A 65 6.63 -4.16 -9.22
C VAL A 65 6.44 -4.76 -7.84
N GLY A 66 7.23 -5.79 -7.48
CA GLY A 66 7.15 -6.42 -6.17
C GLY A 66 7.39 -5.40 -5.05
N ALA A 67 8.43 -4.58 -5.19
CA ALA A 67 8.74 -3.53 -4.21
C ALA A 67 7.62 -2.48 -4.10
N LEU A 68 6.94 -2.14 -5.20
CA LEU A 68 5.83 -1.20 -5.18
C LEU A 68 4.62 -1.75 -4.43
N VAL A 69 4.26 -3.00 -4.70
CA VAL A 69 3.16 -3.70 -4.03
C VAL A 69 3.45 -3.84 -2.53
N GLU A 70 4.68 -4.22 -2.18
CA GLU A 70 5.13 -4.33 -0.79
C GLU A 70 5.06 -2.97 -0.06
N GLN A 71 5.52 -1.89 -0.71
CA GLN A 71 5.42 -0.53 -0.13
C GLN A 71 3.97 -0.10 0.12
N ILE A 72 3.07 -0.44 -0.81
CA ILE A 72 1.64 -0.19 -0.65
C ILE A 72 1.09 -1.00 0.54
N ALA A 73 1.44 -2.29 0.62
CA ALA A 73 0.97 -3.18 1.68
C ALA A 73 1.45 -2.78 3.08
N GLY A 74 2.73 -2.45 3.23
CA GLY A 74 3.29 -1.95 4.48
C GLY A 74 2.62 -0.65 4.94
N SER A 75 2.30 0.26 4.01
CA SER A 75 1.80 1.59 4.37
C SER A 75 0.41 1.62 5.03
N PHE A 76 -0.46 0.63 4.76
CA PHE A 76 -1.73 0.53 5.49
C PHE A 76 -1.59 -0.25 6.80
N THR A 77 -0.67 -1.23 6.87
CA THR A 77 -0.33 -1.94 8.12
C THR A 77 0.20 -0.96 9.16
N ASP A 78 1.06 -0.03 8.74
CA ASP A 78 1.56 1.06 9.58
C ASP A 78 0.47 2.02 10.03
N ARG A 79 -0.61 2.23 9.26
CA ARG A 79 -1.77 3.02 9.74
C ARG A 79 -2.64 2.23 10.73
N ALA A 80 -2.76 0.92 10.53
CA ALA A 80 -3.52 0.07 11.43
C ALA A 80 -2.89 0.00 12.82
N TYR A 81 -1.56 0.06 12.92
CA TYR A 81 -0.85 -0.08 14.20
C TYR A 81 -1.17 1.04 15.22
N PRO A 82 -1.12 2.35 14.89
CA PRO A 82 -1.59 3.43 15.77
C PRO A 82 -3.08 3.33 16.10
N LEU A 83 -3.93 3.00 15.12
CA LEU A 83 -5.37 2.86 15.34
C LEU A 83 -5.69 1.73 16.32
N ALA A 84 -5.04 0.58 16.16
CA ALA A 84 -5.16 -0.55 17.06
C ALA A 84 -4.68 -0.18 18.47
N SER A 85 -3.57 0.57 18.59
CA SER A 85 -3.09 1.07 19.88
C SER A 85 -4.09 2.01 20.55
N MET A 86 -4.69 2.94 19.81
CA MET A 86 -5.73 3.85 20.33
C MET A 86 -6.97 3.11 20.80
N VAL A 87 -7.47 2.15 20.00
CA VAL A 87 -8.62 1.31 20.38
C VAL A 87 -8.30 0.48 21.62
N ASN A 88 -7.10 -0.07 21.70
CA ASN A 88 -6.65 -0.81 22.87
C ASN A 88 -6.63 0.06 24.14
N THR A 89 -6.12 1.29 24.04
CA THR A 89 -6.16 2.25 25.16
C THR A 89 -7.60 2.56 25.57
N GLN A 90 -8.52 2.79 24.62
CA GLN A 90 -9.94 3.03 24.91
C GLN A 90 -10.62 1.83 25.59
N LEU A 91 -10.27 0.61 25.17
CA LEU A 91 -10.81 -0.62 25.76
C LEU A 91 -10.31 -0.86 27.19
N PHE A 92 -9.07 -0.43 27.49
CA PHE A 92 -8.42 -0.63 28.79
C PHE A 92 -8.51 0.57 29.74
N THR A 93 -8.95 1.75 29.28
CA THR A 93 -9.40 2.80 30.19
C THR A 93 -10.81 2.46 30.69
N PRO A 94 -11.01 2.17 31.98
CA PRO A 94 -12.36 2.01 32.52
C PRO A 94 -13.07 3.34 32.31
N THR A 95 -14.18 3.34 31.56
CA THR A 95 -15.12 4.44 31.65
C THR A 95 -15.48 4.57 33.13
N THR A 96 -15.08 5.66 33.78
CA THR A 96 -15.54 5.97 35.13
C THR A 96 -17.05 6.17 35.06
N TYR A 97 -17.80 5.11 35.34
CA TYR A 97 -19.21 5.19 35.63
C TYR A 97 -19.35 6.06 36.87
N ASN A 98 -19.84 7.29 36.69
CA ASN A 98 -20.22 8.17 37.78
C ASN A 98 -21.73 8.00 38.01
N PRO A 99 -22.17 7.17 38.97
CA PRO A 99 -23.56 7.18 39.38
C PRO A 99 -23.81 8.49 40.15
N GLY A 100 -24.50 9.41 39.49
CA GLY A 100 -25.26 10.45 40.19
C GLY A 100 -26.53 9.89 40.80
#